data_AF-A0A7J4S0V2-F1
#
_entry.id   AF-A0A7J4S0V2-F1
#
_cell.length_a   1.000
_cell.length_b   1.000
_cell.length_c   1.000
_cell.angle_alpha   90.00
_cell.angle_beta   90.00
_cell.angle_gamma   90.00
#
_symmetry.space_group_name_H-M   'P 1'
#
loop_
_entity.id
_entity.type
_entity.pdbx_description
1 polymer ?
#
loop_
_entity_poly.entity_id
_entity_poly.type
_entity_poly.pdbx_seq_one_letter_code
_entity_poly.pdbx_strand_id
1 'polypeptide(L)'
;MSTPFENTYDLSESQLQRLEDAEEMMLKNDLGNAESLLLEMLEEDDECIPVLSNLGHLYGRYLSEFETAVSYYNKVLAIEPDNAWARDSRRRYLRYIE
;
A
#
# COMPACT_ATOMS: atom_id res chain seq x y z
N MET A 1 8.56 9.62 -18.66
CA MET A 1 7.59 8.61 -19.12
C MET A 1 7.06 7.93 -17.88
N SER A 2 5.87 8.32 -17.43
CA SER A 2 5.17 7.59 -16.37
C SER A 2 4.68 6.31 -17.02
N THR A 3 5.08 5.15 -16.52
CA THR A 3 4.37 3.92 -16.87
C THR A 3 2.94 4.11 -16.41
N PRO A 4 1.91 3.99 -17.28
CA PRO A 4 0.56 3.84 -16.78
C PRO A 4 0.61 2.65 -15.83
N PHE A 5 0.18 2.84 -14.58
CA PHE A 5 -0.20 1.71 -13.77
C PHE A 5 -1.22 0.93 -14.61
N GLU A 6 -0.84 -0.27 -15.07
CA GLU A 6 -1.85 -1.15 -15.66
C GLU A 6 -2.84 -1.41 -14.53
N ASN A 7 -4.09 -1.01 -14.72
CA ASN A 7 -5.15 -1.24 -13.75
C ASN A 7 -5.49 -2.73 -13.72
N THR A 8 -4.56 -3.55 -13.22
CA THR A 8 -4.64 -5.00 -13.19
C THR A 8 -5.65 -5.52 -12.16
N TYR A 9 -6.18 -4.63 -11.33
CA TYR A 9 -7.14 -4.94 -10.26
C TYR A 9 -8.53 -4.34 -10.53
N ASP A 10 -8.81 -3.92 -11.77
CA ASP A 10 -10.11 -3.42 -12.23
C ASP A 10 -10.69 -2.29 -11.34
N LEU A 11 -9.82 -1.43 -10.80
CA LEU A 11 -10.22 -0.28 -10.00
C LEU A 11 -11.03 0.72 -10.83
N SER A 12 -12.04 1.35 -10.21
CA SER A 12 -12.76 2.47 -10.82
C SER A 12 -11.85 3.69 -10.98
N GLU A 13 -12.21 4.63 -11.88
CA GLU A 13 -11.49 5.89 -12.05
C GLU A 13 -11.35 6.66 -10.72
N SER A 14 -12.38 6.61 -9.87
CA SER A 14 -12.37 7.22 -8.53
C SER A 14 -11.33 6.57 -7.61
N GLN A 15 -11.25 5.24 -7.60
CA GLN A 15 -10.27 4.50 -6.79
C GLN A 15 -8.84 4.75 -7.29
N LEU A 16 -8.63 4.79 -8.61
CA LEU A 16 -7.32 5.13 -9.19
C LEU A 16 -6.89 6.54 -8.77
N GLN A 17 -7.78 7.53 -8.87
CA GLN A 17 -7.47 8.90 -8.46
C GLN A 17 -7.13 8.99 -6.97
N ARG A 18 -7.89 8.32 -6.09
CA ARG A 18 -7.60 8.33 -4.64
C ARG A 18 -6.26 7.68 -4.30
N LEU A 19 -5.86 6.63 -5.02
CA LEU A 19 -4.52 6.04 -4.87
C LEU A 19 -3.43 7.00 -5.32
N GLU A 20 -3.58 7.64 -6.48
CA GLU A 20 -2.63 8.65 -6.97
C GLU A 20 -2.51 9.82 -5.98
N ASP A 21 -3.64 10.29 -5.43
CA ASP A 21 -3.67 11.35 -4.42
C ASP A 21 -2.95 10.93 -3.13
N ALA A 22 -3.19 9.71 -2.64
CA ALA A 22 -2.50 9.18 -1.47
C ALA A 22 -0.98 9.06 -1.69
N GLU A 23 -0.56 8.59 -2.86
CA GLU A 23 0.85 8.53 -3.25
C GLU A 23 1.49 9.92 -3.32
N GLU A 24 0.79 10.91 -3.89
CA GLU A 24 1.25 12.29 -3.92
C GLU A 24 1.36 12.89 -2.50
N MET A 25 0.38 12.63 -1.63
CA MET A 25 0.43 13.03 -0.22
C MET A 25 1.66 12.45 0.48
N MET A 26 1.95 11.16 0.27
CA MET A 26 3.17 10.53 0.79
C MET A 26 4.44 11.23 0.30
N LEU A 27 4.52 11.56 -0.99
CA LEU A 27 5.66 12.29 -1.58
C LEU A 27 5.81 13.70 -1.01
N LYS A 28 4.70 14.36 -0.66
CA LYS A 28 4.68 15.68 -0.01
C LYS A 28 4.88 15.61 1.51
N ASN A 29 5.10 14.42 2.07
CA ASN A 29 5.19 14.16 3.51
C ASN A 29 3.91 14.52 4.30
N ASP A 30 2.77 14.50 3.62
CA ASP A 30 1.43 14.64 4.23
C ASP A 30 0.89 13.26 4.64
N LEU A 31 1.61 12.63 5.57
CA LEU A 31 1.44 11.21 5.88
C LEU A 31 0.09 10.89 6.55
N GLY A 32 -0.43 11.80 7.38
CA GLY A 32 -1.70 11.61 8.08
C GLY A 32 -2.91 11.63 7.13
N ASN A 33 -2.90 12.52 6.13
CA ASN A 33 -3.95 12.54 5.11
C ASN A 33 -3.84 11.34 4.17
N ALA A 34 -2.62 10.93 3.80
CA ALA A 34 -2.40 9.71 3.01
C ALA A 34 -2.94 8.47 3.75
N GLU A 35 -2.60 8.33 5.04
CA GLU A 35 -3.08 7.24 5.90
C GLU A 35 -4.61 7.23 5.97
N SER A 36 -5.22 8.39 6.25
CA SER A 36 -6.67 8.51 6.39
C SER A 36 -7.40 8.13 5.10
N LEU A 37 -6.92 8.62 3.96
CA LEU A 37 -7.51 8.30 2.65
C LEU A 37 -7.38 6.82 2.31
N LEU A 38 -6.23 6.21 2.55
CA LEU A 38 -6.01 4.78 2.31
C LEU A 38 -6.84 3.90 3.24
N LEU A 39 -7.01 4.29 4.52
CA LEU A 39 -7.86 3.56 5.45
C LEU A 39 -9.35 3.66 5.07
N GLU A 40 -9.81 4.83 4.61
CA GLU A 40 -11.17 5.00 4.09
C GLU A 40 -11.41 4.09 2.87
N MET A 41 -10.45 4.02 1.93
CA MET A 41 -10.53 3.08 0.81
C MET A 41 -10.53 1.61 1.26
N LEU A 42 -9.79 1.29 2.33
CA LEU A 42 -9.76 -0.06 2.89
C LEU A 42 -11.07 -0.44 3.59
N GLU A 43 -11.80 0.52 4.15
CA GLU A 43 -13.14 0.28 4.71
C GLU A 43 -14.18 -0.05 3.62
N GLU A 44 -14.00 0.48 2.41
CA GLU A 44 -14.85 0.18 1.25
C GLU A 44 -14.56 -1.21 0.66
N ASP A 45 -13.29 -1.62 0.65
CA ASP A 45 -12.81 -2.92 0.17
C ASP A 45 -11.55 -3.33 0.96
N ASP A 46 -11.72 -4.27 1.90
CA ASP A 46 -10.67 -4.70 2.82
C ASP A 46 -9.64 -5.67 2.19
N GLU A 47 -9.92 -6.15 0.98
CA GLU A 47 -9.07 -7.02 0.18
C GLU A 47 -8.43 -6.30 -1.01
N CYS A 48 -8.60 -4.98 -1.14
CA CYS A 48 -8.02 -4.18 -2.22
C CYS A 48 -6.48 -4.19 -2.17
N ILE A 49 -5.86 -5.02 -3.01
CA ILE A 49 -4.39 -5.24 -3.05
C ILE A 49 -3.59 -3.94 -3.22
N PRO A 50 -3.95 -3.01 -4.13
CA PRO A 50 -3.25 -1.72 -4.26
C PRO A 50 -3.30 -0.86 -2.99
N VAL A 51 -4.43 -0.83 -2.28
CA VAL A 51 -4.61 -0.07 -1.03
C VAL A 51 -3.77 -0.69 0.09
N LEU A 52 -3.87 -2.02 0.27
CA LEU A 52 -3.04 -2.77 1.24
C LEU A 52 -1.54 -2.56 0.97
N SER A 53 -1.15 -2.60 -0.30
CA SER A 53 0.22 -2.35 -0.75
C SER A 53 0.70 -0.95 -0.40
N ASN A 54 -0.13 0.07 -0.66
CA ASN A 54 0.19 1.46 -0.33
C ASN A 54 0.24 1.73 1.18
N LEU A 55 -0.65 1.12 1.98
CA LEU A 55 -0.55 1.16 3.45
C LEU A 55 0.75 0.51 3.94
N GLY A 56 1.10 -0.68 3.42
CA GLY A 56 2.37 -1.32 3.73
C GLY A 56 3.58 -0.45 3.38
N HIS A 57 3.51 0.30 2.27
CA HIS A 57 4.56 1.23 1.86
C HIS A 57 4.65 2.44 2.80
N LEU A 58 3.50 3.04 3.14
CA LEU A 58 3.39 4.16 4.07
C LEU A 58 4.02 3.82 5.43
N TYR A 59 3.52 2.78 6.09
CA TYR A 59 4.02 2.38 7.42
C TYR A 59 5.49 2.00 7.39
N GLY A 60 5.92 1.23 6.39
CA GLY A 60 7.29 0.71 6.36
C GLY A 60 8.32 1.75 5.94
N ARG A 61 8.04 2.54 4.90
CA ARG A 61 9.02 3.49 4.34
C ARG A 61 9.00 4.85 5.03
N TYR A 62 7.82 5.36 5.35
CA TYR A 62 7.68 6.73 5.82
C TYR A 62 7.57 6.81 7.35
N LEU A 63 6.85 5.87 7.97
CA LEU A 63 6.64 5.88 9.42
C LEU A 63 7.63 5.00 10.20
N SER A 64 8.33 4.08 9.52
CA SER A 64 9.23 3.08 10.15
C SER A 64 8.49 2.13 11.12
N GLU A 65 7.19 1.97 10.95
CA GLU A 65 6.34 1.04 11.70
C GLU A 65 6.38 -0.33 11.00
N PHE A 66 7.48 -1.07 11.22
CA PHE A 66 7.82 -2.23 10.41
C PHE A 66 6.88 -3.42 10.62
N GLU A 67 6.45 -3.69 11.85
CA GLU A 67 5.49 -4.73 12.19
C GLU A 67 4.16 -4.49 11.47
N THR A 68 3.69 -3.24 11.48
CA THR A 68 2.46 -2.83 10.79
C THR A 68 2.60 -2.99 9.28
N ALA A 69 3.74 -2.56 8.71
CA ALA A 69 4.01 -2.75 7.29
C ALA A 69 4.00 -4.23 6.88
N VAL A 70 4.67 -5.09 7.67
CA VAL A 70 4.70 -6.55 7.46
C VAL A 70 3.29 -7.15 7.54
N SER A 71 2.45 -6.67 8.46
CA SER A 71 1.05 -7.10 8.57
C SER A 71 0.27 -6.83 7.28
N TYR A 72 0.38 -5.63 6.70
CA TYR A 72 -0.26 -5.31 5.42
C TYR A 72 0.26 -6.16 4.26
N TYR A 73 1.58 -6.36 4.15
CA TYR A 73 2.12 -7.24 3.11
C TYR A 73 1.72 -8.70 3.29
N ASN A 74 1.51 -9.16 4.53
CA ASN A 74 0.97 -10.50 4.77
C ASN A 74 -0.48 -10.62 4.27
N LYS A 75 -1.31 -9.58 4.41
CA LYS A 75 -2.66 -9.56 3.81
C LYS A 75 -2.59 -9.65 2.29
N VAL A 76 -1.74 -8.85 1.64
CA VAL A 76 -1.54 -8.94 0.18
C VAL A 76 -1.14 -10.35 -0.24
N LEU A 77 -0.18 -10.96 0.46
CA LEU A 77 0.31 -12.31 0.13
C LEU A 77 -0.66 -13.43 0.50
N ALA A 78 -1.69 -13.16 1.31
CA ALA A 78 -2.78 -14.11 1.56
C ALA A 78 -3.75 -14.15 0.36
N ILE A 79 -3.95 -13.02 -0.31
CA ILE A 79 -4.85 -12.87 -1.47
C ILE A 79 -4.12 -13.23 -2.77
N GLU A 80 -2.90 -12.73 -2.94
CA GLU A 80 -2.05 -12.95 -4.11
C GLU A 80 -0.68 -13.49 -3.66
N PRO A 81 -0.56 -14.81 -3.44
CA PRO A 81 0.66 -15.43 -2.92
C PRO A 81 1.88 -15.27 -3.81
N ASP A 82 1.69 -15.03 -5.11
CA ASP A 82 2.73 -14.82 -6.11
C ASP A 82 3.23 -13.37 -6.20
N ASN A 83 2.51 -12.40 -5.62
CA ASN A 83 2.85 -10.96 -5.64
C ASN A 83 4.31 -10.70 -5.24
N ALA A 84 5.16 -10.43 -6.25
CA ALA A 84 6.60 -10.32 -6.07
C ALA A 84 6.97 -9.10 -5.22
N TRP A 85 6.24 -8.00 -5.41
CA TRP A 85 6.51 -6.75 -4.73
C TRP A 85 6.20 -6.84 -3.24
N ALA A 86 5.04 -7.39 -2.85
CA ALA A 86 4.69 -7.59 -1.45
C ALA A 86 5.66 -8.55 -0.75
N ARG A 87 6.10 -9.62 -1.42
CA ARG A 87 7.10 -10.55 -0.88
C ARG A 87 8.43 -9.86 -0.59
N ASP A 88 8.90 -9.03 -1.52
CA ASP A 88 10.16 -8.32 -1.40
C ASP A 88 10.10 -7.21 -0.35
N SER A 89 9.02 -6.43 -0.33
CA SER A 89 8.77 -5.40 0.68
C SER A 89 8.66 -6.00 2.07
N ARG A 90 7.89 -7.08 2.25
CA ARG A 90 7.82 -7.82 3.53
C ARG A 90 9.20 -8.28 3.98
N ARG A 91 9.95 -8.95 3.09
CA ARG A 91 11.30 -9.44 3.40
C ARG A 91 12.27 -8.32 3.78
N ARG A 92 12.12 -7.13 3.20
CA ARG A 92 12.91 -5.95 3.57
C ARG A 92 12.62 -5.56 5.02
N TYR A 93 11.35 -5.42 5.39
CA TYR A 93 10.96 -4.93 6.72
C TYR A 93 11.17 -5.95 7.84
N LEU A 94 11.07 -7.25 7.55
CA LEU A 94 11.43 -8.32 8.49
C LEU A 94 12.88 -8.24 9.00
N ARG A 95 13.78 -7.51 8.33
CA ARG A 95 15.17 -7.32 8.80
C ARG A 95 15.29 -6.29 9.93
N TYR A 96 14.24 -5.52 10.18
CA TYR A 96 14.20 -4.46 11.19
C TYR A 96 13.33 -4.83 12.39
N ILE A 97 12.70 -6.02 12.37
CA ILE A 97 11.90 -6.58 13.45
C ILE A 97 12.75 -7.65 14.13
N GLU A 98 12.88 -7.58 15.46
CA GLU A 98 13.66 -8.52 16.28
C GLU A 98 12.93 -9.84 16.55
#